data_AF-A0A7H4P5W5-F1
#
_entry.id   AF-A0A7H4P5W5-F1
#
_cell.length_a   1.000
_cell.length_b   1.000
_cell.length_c   1.000
_cell.angle_alpha   90.00
_cell.angle_beta   90.00
_cell.angle_gamma   90.00
#
_symmetry.space_group_name_H-M   'P 1'
#
loop_
_entity.id
_entity.type
_entity.pdbx_description
1 polymer ?
#
loop_
_entity_poly.entity_id
_entity_poly.type
_entity_poly.pdbx_seq_one_letter_code
_entity_poly.pdbx_strand_id
1 'polypeptide(L)'
;MYGGEWGKKNLGNQVAGDGWKYRGRGLKQVTGLSNYRSCGQALKLDLVTQPELLERDDYAARSAAWFYVSHGCLLHSGEVERVTLLINGGRNGLDKRRALFNQAKSVLV
;
A
#
# COMPACT_ATOMS: atom_id res chain seq x y z
N MET A 1 13.27 -11.18 6.35
CA MET A 1 12.39 -10.01 6.62
C MET A 1 10.92 -10.39 6.65
N TYR A 2 10.35 -11.02 5.61
CA TYR A 2 8.91 -11.31 5.54
C TYR A 2 8.40 -12.54 6.32
N GLY A 3 9.27 -13.31 6.97
CA GLY A 3 8.92 -14.47 7.80
C GLY A 3 9.46 -14.35 9.22
N GLY A 4 9.27 -15.39 10.03
CA GLY A 4 9.70 -15.42 11.43
C GLY A 4 8.92 -14.45 12.33
N GLU A 5 9.42 -14.23 13.55
CA GLU A 5 8.75 -13.39 14.56
C GLU A 5 8.47 -11.96 14.08
N TRP A 6 9.39 -11.37 13.33
CA TRP A 6 9.18 -10.03 12.78
C TRP A 6 8.01 -10.00 11.77
N GLY A 7 7.95 -10.99 10.86
CA GLY A 7 6.86 -11.09 9.88
C GLY A 7 5.51 -11.36 10.55
N LYS A 8 5.50 -12.16 11.61
CA LYS A 8 4.30 -12.41 12.41
C LYS A 8 3.81 -11.13 13.09
N LYS A 9 4.70 -10.38 13.74
CA LYS A 9 4.38 -9.15 14.47
C LYS A 9 3.93 -8.01 13.56
N ASN A 10 4.61 -7.78 12.43
CA ASN A 10 4.41 -6.57 11.62
C ASN A 10 3.55 -6.80 10.37
N LEU A 11 3.50 -8.02 9.86
CA LEU A 11 2.81 -8.37 8.61
C LEU A 11 1.67 -9.37 8.82
N GLY A 12 1.50 -9.87 10.05
CA GLY A 12 0.49 -10.86 10.38
C GLY A 12 0.74 -12.23 9.74
N ASN A 13 1.92 -12.50 9.19
CA ASN A 13 2.26 -13.77 8.56
C ASN A 13 2.36 -14.87 9.63
N GLN A 14 1.71 -16.01 9.42
CA GLN A 14 1.52 -17.03 10.45
C GLN A 14 2.27 -18.32 10.13
N VAL A 15 2.34 -18.70 8.86
CA VAL A 15 2.92 -19.99 8.45
C VAL A 15 4.08 -19.81 7.47
N ALA A 16 4.91 -20.85 7.36
CA ALA A 16 5.94 -20.90 6.34
C ALA A 16 5.30 -20.73 4.94
N GLY A 17 5.90 -19.88 4.10
CA GLY A 17 5.37 -19.53 2.79
C GLY A 17 4.53 -18.24 2.75
N ASP A 18 3.98 -17.77 3.87
CA ASP A 18 3.18 -16.52 3.90
C ASP A 18 3.97 -15.30 3.41
N GLY A 19 5.27 -15.25 3.72
CA GLY A 19 6.13 -14.16 3.24
C GLY A 19 6.18 -14.06 1.71
N TRP A 20 6.19 -15.20 1.01
CA TRP A 20 6.15 -15.23 -0.46
C TRP A 20 4.72 -15.07 -1.01
N LYS A 21 3.75 -15.73 -0.37
CA LYS A 21 2.34 -15.67 -0.77
C LYS A 21 1.81 -14.24 -0.70
N TYR A 22 2.10 -13.51 0.38
CA TYR A 22 1.69 -12.13 0.62
C TYR A 22 2.83 -11.12 0.42
N ARG A 23 3.73 -11.39 -0.54
CA ARG A 23 4.74 -10.43 -0.99
C ARG A 23 4.11 -9.12 -1.52
N GLY A 24 4.92 -8.08 -1.67
CA GLY A 24 4.45 -6.78 -2.17
C GLY A 24 3.83 -6.84 -3.57
N ARG A 25 2.59 -6.35 -3.71
CA ARG A 25 1.87 -6.26 -5.00
C ARG A 25 1.13 -4.93 -5.16
N GLY A 26 0.73 -4.64 -6.40
CA GLY A 26 0.04 -3.42 -6.78
C GLY A 26 0.90 -2.15 -6.66
N LEU A 27 0.29 -1.02 -7.00
CA LEU A 27 0.99 0.28 -7.10
C LEU A 27 1.60 0.75 -5.76
N LYS A 28 0.96 0.40 -4.62
CA LYS A 28 1.42 0.80 -3.29
C LYS A 28 2.18 -0.30 -2.53
N GLN A 29 2.46 -1.44 -3.19
CA GLN A 29 3.17 -2.58 -2.59
C GLN A 29 2.50 -3.09 -1.31
N VAL A 30 1.21 -3.45 -1.40
CA VAL A 30 0.49 -4.10 -0.28
C VAL A 30 1.21 -5.41 0.05
N THR A 31 1.61 -5.55 1.31
CA THR A 31 2.52 -6.62 1.76
C THR A 31 2.06 -7.18 3.10
N GLY A 32 2.07 -8.50 3.27
CA GLY A 32 1.74 -9.17 4.54
C GLY A 32 0.27 -9.56 4.69
N LEU A 33 0.02 -10.73 5.27
CA LEU A 33 -1.32 -11.30 5.47
C LEU A 33 -2.31 -10.32 6.13
N SER A 34 -1.87 -9.55 7.14
CA SER A 34 -2.75 -8.57 7.80
C SER A 34 -3.27 -7.53 6.80
N ASN A 35 -2.40 -7.01 5.95
CA ASN A 35 -2.76 -5.99 4.97
C ASN A 35 -3.60 -6.56 3.82
N TYR A 36 -3.30 -7.77 3.36
CA TYR A 36 -4.13 -8.46 2.36
C TYR A 36 -5.55 -8.71 2.89
N ARG A 37 -5.72 -9.10 4.16
CA ARG A 37 -7.03 -9.23 4.82
C ARG A 37 -7.78 -7.90 4.86
N SER A 38 -7.17 -6.85 5.41
CA SER A 38 -7.81 -5.54 5.55
C SER A 38 -8.18 -4.92 4.20
N CYS A 39 -7.29 -5.01 3.22
CA CYS A 39 -7.54 -4.53 1.87
C CYS A 39 -8.65 -5.33 1.19
N GLY A 40 -8.60 -6.65 1.29
CA GLY A 40 -9.60 -7.55 0.70
C GLY A 40 -10.99 -7.30 1.27
N GLN A 41 -11.10 -7.13 2.60
CA GLN A 41 -12.36 -6.78 3.25
C GLN A 41 -12.92 -5.44 2.75
N ALA A 42 -12.07 -4.39 2.67
CA ALA A 42 -12.50 -3.08 2.22
C ALA A 42 -12.94 -3.05 0.75
N LEU A 43 -12.28 -3.84 -0.10
CA LEU A 43 -12.55 -3.90 -1.54
C LEU A 43 -13.56 -4.99 -1.93
N LYS A 44 -14.00 -5.82 -0.97
CA LYS A 44 -14.81 -7.03 -1.19
C LYS A 44 -14.14 -8.01 -2.17
N LEU A 45 -12.85 -8.25 -1.97
CA LEU A 45 -12.02 -9.18 -2.75
C LEU A 45 -11.43 -10.24 -1.83
N ASP A 46 -11.39 -11.50 -2.27
CA ASP A 46 -10.70 -12.58 -1.56
C ASP A 46 -9.19 -12.56 -1.83
N LEU A 47 -8.52 -11.56 -1.27
CA LEU A 47 -7.07 -11.39 -1.40
C LEU A 47 -6.26 -12.36 -0.52
N VAL A 48 -6.90 -13.11 0.38
CA VAL A 48 -6.23 -14.12 1.21
C VAL A 48 -6.02 -15.38 0.40
N THR A 49 -7.04 -15.80 -0.35
CA THR A 49 -6.93 -16.96 -1.24
C THR A 49 -6.24 -16.59 -2.56
N GLN A 50 -6.56 -15.42 -3.12
CA GLN A 50 -6.09 -14.97 -4.44
C GLN A 50 -5.33 -13.64 -4.35
N PRO A 51 -4.14 -13.60 -3.73
CA PRO A 51 -3.35 -12.37 -3.56
C PRO A 51 -2.87 -11.75 -4.89
N GLU A 52 -2.73 -12.56 -5.95
CA GLU A 52 -2.39 -12.15 -7.30
C GLU A 52 -3.42 -11.24 -7.96
N LEU A 53 -4.65 -11.14 -7.43
CA LEU A 53 -5.61 -10.16 -7.89
C LEU A 53 -5.02 -8.73 -7.85
N LEU A 54 -4.16 -8.41 -6.89
CA LEU A 54 -3.46 -7.12 -6.83
C LEU A 54 -2.42 -6.90 -7.93
N GLU A 55 -2.16 -7.89 -8.79
CA GLU A 55 -1.33 -7.74 -9.99
C GLU A 55 -2.15 -7.27 -11.20
N ARG A 56 -3.49 -7.30 -11.12
CA ARG A 56 -4.38 -6.71 -12.14
C ARG A 56 -4.53 -5.21 -11.93
N ASP A 57 -4.53 -4.46 -13.03
CA ASP A 57 -4.54 -2.99 -13.01
C ASP A 57 -5.71 -2.39 -12.21
N ASP A 58 -6.91 -2.94 -12.38
CA ASP A 58 -8.13 -2.50 -11.70
C ASP A 58 -8.02 -2.63 -10.17
N TYR A 59 -7.56 -3.78 -9.69
CA TYR A 59 -7.41 -4.03 -8.26
C TYR A 59 -6.14 -3.38 -7.68
N ALA A 60 -5.07 -3.25 -8.45
CA ALA A 60 -3.87 -2.52 -8.07
C ALA A 60 -4.21 -1.05 -7.79
N ALA A 61 -4.96 -0.39 -8.69
CA ALA A 61 -5.41 0.99 -8.51
C ALA A 61 -6.34 1.14 -7.29
N ARG A 62 -7.33 0.26 -7.15
CA ARG A 62 -8.27 0.29 -6.01
C ARG A 62 -7.56 0.05 -4.67
N SER A 63 -6.58 -0.83 -4.62
CA SER A 63 -5.78 -1.06 -3.40
C SER A 63 -4.92 0.16 -3.03
N ALA A 64 -4.38 0.88 -4.02
CA ALA A 64 -3.61 2.09 -3.77
C ALA A 64 -4.51 3.22 -3.24
N ALA A 65 -5.70 3.37 -3.80
CA ALA A 65 -6.72 4.30 -3.31
C ALA A 65 -7.16 3.94 -1.88
N TRP A 66 -7.46 2.65 -1.61
CA TRP A 66 -7.78 2.17 -0.27
C TRP A 66 -6.67 2.51 0.74
N PHE A 67 -5.40 2.25 0.40
CA PHE A 67 -4.28 2.59 1.28
C PHE A 67 -4.27 4.08 1.57
N TYR A 68 -4.36 4.91 0.53
CA TYR A 68 -4.30 6.37 0.65
C TYR A 68 -5.39 6.92 1.59
N VAL A 69 -6.63 6.41 1.45
CA VAL A 69 -7.75 6.80 2.31
C VAL A 69 -7.57 6.29 3.75
N SER A 70 -7.32 4.99 3.91
CA SER A 70 -7.24 4.33 5.22
C SER A 70 -6.08 4.81 6.09
N HIS A 71 -5.01 5.33 5.48
CA HIS A 71 -3.85 5.88 6.18
C HIS A 71 -3.94 7.41 6.35
N GLY A 72 -5.13 8.00 6.12
CA GLY A 72 -5.40 9.41 6.40
C GLY A 72 -4.71 10.40 5.47
N CYS A 73 -4.23 9.98 4.30
CA CYS A 73 -3.49 10.87 3.40
C CYS A 73 -4.37 12.01 2.88
N LEU A 74 -5.68 11.79 2.73
CA LEU A 74 -6.65 12.84 2.33
C LEU A 74 -6.76 13.98 3.34
N LEU A 75 -6.39 13.76 4.61
CA LEU A 75 -6.40 14.80 5.64
C LEU A 75 -5.25 15.80 5.49
N HIS A 76 -4.30 15.53 4.59
CA HIS A 76 -3.06 16.27 4.40
C HIS A 76 -2.92 16.75 2.95
N SER A 77 -4.01 17.27 2.40
CA SER A 77 -4.07 17.71 1.00
C SER A 77 -3.01 18.81 0.72
N GLY A 78 -2.21 18.60 -0.32
CA GLY A 78 -1.09 19.50 -0.67
C GLY A 78 0.17 19.33 0.19
N GLU A 79 0.10 18.66 1.34
CA GLU A 79 1.26 18.41 2.21
C GLU A 79 2.06 17.19 1.74
N VAL A 80 2.75 17.31 0.61
CA VAL A 80 3.49 16.20 -0.05
C VAL A 80 4.44 15.48 0.91
N GLU A 81 5.12 16.22 1.79
CA GLU A 81 6.04 15.64 2.76
C GLU A 81 5.33 14.82 3.83
N ARG A 82 4.24 15.33 4.40
CA ARG A 82 3.44 14.62 5.40
C ARG A 82 2.86 13.34 4.82
N VAL A 83 2.31 13.41 3.61
CA VAL A 83 1.81 12.23 2.88
C VAL A 83 2.94 11.24 2.56
N THR A 84 4.14 11.72 2.23
CA THR A 84 5.31 10.84 1.99
C THR A 84 5.71 10.07 3.25
N LEU A 85 5.69 10.73 4.41
CA LEU A 85 5.95 10.09 5.70
C LEU A 85 4.90 9.01 6.02
N LEU A 86 3.62 9.26 5.75
CA LEU A 86 2.56 8.26 5.94
C LEU A 86 2.73 7.05 5.02
N ILE A 87 3.14 7.27 3.76
CA ILE A 87 3.30 6.22 2.75
C ILE A 87 4.54 5.35 2.99
N ASN A 88 5.65 5.94 3.42
CA ASN A 88 6.97 5.27 3.47
C ASN A 88 7.59 5.17 4.86
N GLY A 89 7.01 5.80 5.89
CA GLY A 89 7.65 5.93 7.20
C GLY A 89 8.90 6.84 7.21
N GLY A 90 9.15 7.57 6.13
CA GLY A 90 10.36 8.39 5.95
C GLY A 90 10.27 9.26 4.69
N ARG A 91 11.31 10.07 4.43
CA ARG A 91 11.35 11.05 3.32
C ARG A 91 11.91 10.49 2.01
N ASN A 92 11.92 9.17 1.85
CA ASN A 92 12.52 8.51 0.68
C ASN A 92 11.85 8.94 -0.63
N GLY A 93 12.65 9.54 -1.52
CA GLY A 93 12.22 10.04 -2.83
C GLY A 93 11.35 11.30 -2.77
N LEU A 94 11.39 12.08 -1.68
CA LEU A 94 10.54 13.25 -1.47
C LEU A 94 10.60 14.27 -2.62
N ASP A 95 11.79 14.59 -3.14
CA ASP A 95 11.92 15.59 -4.20
C ASP A 95 11.26 15.14 -5.51
N LYS A 96 11.43 13.86 -5.87
CA LYS A 96 10.73 13.27 -7.02
C LYS A 96 9.21 13.29 -6.82
N ARG A 97 8.72 13.00 -5.61
CA ARG A 97 7.29 13.06 -5.28
C ARG A 97 6.75 14.48 -5.40
N ARG A 98 7.52 15.48 -4.96
CA ARG A 98 7.18 16.91 -5.08
C ARG A 98 7.05 17.33 -6.54
N ALA A 99 8.02 16.96 -7.37
CA ALA A 99 8.01 17.26 -8.80
C ALA A 99 6.77 16.67 -9.50
N LEU A 100 6.51 15.36 -9.27
CA LEU A 100 5.35 14.69 -9.85
C LEU A 100 4.02 15.25 -9.34
N PHE A 101 3.93 15.58 -8.04
CA PHE A 101 2.74 16.20 -7.47
C PHE A 101 2.45 17.56 -8.11
N ASN A 102 3.47 18.41 -8.26
CA ASN A 102 3.31 19.74 -8.86
C ASN A 102 2.91 19.63 -10.33
N GLN A 103 3.49 18.69 -11.08
CA GLN A 103 3.10 18.42 -12.47
C GLN A 103 1.66 17.91 -12.59
N ALA A 104 1.23 17.01 -11.70
CA ALA A 104 -0.16 16.55 -11.68
C ALA A 104 -1.12 17.68 -11.30
N LYS A 105 -0.76 18.49 -10.30
CA LYS A 105 -1.56 19.63 -9.85
C LYS A 105 -1.72 20.70 -10.94
N SER A 106 -0.72 20.91 -11.80
CA SER A 106 -0.81 21.93 -12.85
C SER A 106 -1.81 21.61 -13.97
N VAL A 107 -2.31 20.38 -14.05
CA VAL A 107 -3.24 19.94 -15.10
C VAL A 107 -4.63 19.54 -14.57
N LEU A 108 -4.82 19.56 -13.25
CA LEU A 108 -6.09 19.27 -12.60
C LEU A 108 -6.70 20.60 -12.13
N VAL A 109 -7.89 20.93 -12.66
CA VAL A 109 -8.69 22.11 -12.30
C VAL A 109 -9.40 21.96 -10.97
#